data_AF-A0A4P9W4M1-F1
#
_entry.id   AF-A0A4P9W4M1-F1
#
_cell.length_a   1.000
_cell.length_b   1.000
_cell.length_c   1.000
_cell.angle_alpha   90.00
_cell.angle_beta   90.00
_cell.angle_gamma   90.00
#
_symmetry.space_group_name_H-M   'P 1'
#
loop_
_entity.id
_entity.type
_entity.pdbx_description
1 polymer ?
#
loop_
_entity_poly.entity_id
_entity_poly.type
_entity_poly.pdbx_seq_one_letter_code
_entity_poly.pdbx_strand_id
1 'polypeptide(L)'
;MRTAAFVIVLALVGAALVAAQGNEPPIMPAWAYVQSVVPLKFLNIKVSTFDPKNPNDPPQYNDDPHATCYWPLVNSDESSCGSATTYFPADITNCPEANTWGLTYDDGPTVNVVNGVNVGDTVEIRKHLDALGVKATLFIVGSNALDNPDQIVTSFNRGDQIAVHTWTHHPMTSMTNEQIVAEIKYTEAFLYKTIGK
;
A
#
# COMPACT_ATOMS: atom_id res chain seq x y z
N MET A 1 -19.05 22.26 -0.74
CA MET A 1 -18.66 20.84 -0.81
C MET A 1 -17.23 20.75 -0.31
N ARG A 2 -16.98 20.03 0.79
CA ARG A 2 -15.64 19.90 1.37
C ARG A 2 -14.96 18.71 0.69
N THR A 3 -13.86 18.99 0.01
CA THR A 3 -12.99 18.01 -0.64
C THR A 3 -12.35 17.13 0.43
N ALA A 4 -12.60 15.81 0.39
CA ALA A 4 -11.81 14.82 1.12
C ALA A 4 -10.73 14.31 0.16
N ALA A 5 -9.46 14.43 0.56
CA ALA A 5 -8.32 14.04 -0.25
C ALA A 5 -8.13 12.52 -0.23
N PHE A 6 -7.71 12.02 -1.38
CA PHE A 6 -7.78 10.65 -1.86
C PHE A 6 -6.58 9.77 -1.46
N VAL A 7 -6.88 8.49 -1.37
CA VAL A 7 -6.09 7.27 -1.12
C VAL A 7 -5.03 7.05 -2.21
N ILE A 8 -3.83 6.59 -1.84
CA ILE A 8 -2.85 6.01 -2.78
C ILE A 8 -3.06 4.50 -2.81
N VAL A 9 -3.69 4.00 -3.89
CA VAL A 9 -3.86 2.57 -4.14
C VAL A 9 -2.92 2.14 -5.27
N LEU A 10 -1.81 1.48 -4.91
CA LEU A 10 -1.04 0.70 -5.87
C LEU A 10 -1.70 -0.68 -6.01
N ALA A 11 -2.70 -0.79 -6.89
CA ALA A 11 -3.27 -2.07 -7.27
C ALA A 11 -2.44 -2.69 -8.41
N LEU A 12 -1.48 -3.54 -8.07
CA LEU A 12 -0.86 -4.44 -9.05
C LEU A 12 -1.80 -5.64 -9.30
N VAL A 13 -2.55 -5.58 -10.39
CA VAL A 13 -3.27 -6.74 -10.94
C VAL A 13 -2.36 -7.44 -11.95
N GLY A 14 -1.99 -8.70 -11.70
CA GLY A 14 -1.50 -9.60 -12.75
C GLY A 14 -0.26 -10.45 -12.42
N ALA A 15 -0.50 -11.59 -11.77
CA ALA A 15 0.18 -12.89 -11.92
C ALA A 15 1.72 -12.98 -12.08
N ALA A 16 2.38 -13.49 -11.03
CA ALA A 16 3.35 -14.58 -11.15
C ALA A 16 3.40 -15.37 -9.84
N LEU A 17 2.64 -16.48 -9.81
CA LEU A 17 2.69 -17.48 -8.75
C LEU A 17 3.99 -18.27 -8.88
N VAL A 18 5.00 -17.93 -8.09
CA VAL A 18 6.08 -18.87 -7.75
C VAL A 18 5.94 -19.17 -6.27
N ALA A 19 5.26 -20.27 -5.98
CA ALA A 19 5.25 -20.89 -4.67
C ALA A 19 6.67 -21.37 -4.36
N ALA A 20 7.46 -20.53 -3.68
CA ALA A 20 8.66 -20.99 -3.00
C ALA A 20 8.20 -21.75 -1.75
N GLN A 21 8.46 -23.05 -1.73
CA GLN A 21 8.28 -23.90 -0.56
C GLN A 21 9.16 -23.35 0.59
N GLY A 22 8.52 -22.99 1.71
CA GLY A 22 9.19 -22.72 2.98
C GLY A 22 9.30 -21.25 3.37
N ASN A 23 8.28 -20.75 4.07
CA ASN A 23 8.25 -19.72 5.12
C ASN A 23 9.02 -18.37 5.00
N GLU A 24 9.68 -18.04 3.90
CA GLU A 24 10.20 -16.69 3.65
C GLU A 24 9.73 -16.15 2.29
N PRO A 25 9.43 -14.85 2.18
CA PRO A 25 9.11 -14.27 0.89
C PRO A 25 10.30 -14.44 -0.03
N PRO A 26 10.10 -14.92 -1.27
CA PRO A 26 11.18 -15.02 -2.24
C PRO A 26 11.53 -13.62 -2.77
N ILE A 27 12.13 -12.77 -1.94
CA ILE A 27 12.55 -11.40 -2.28
C ILE A 27 13.51 -11.45 -3.47
N MET A 28 14.45 -12.39 -3.47
CA MET A 28 15.44 -12.52 -4.55
C MET A 28 14.78 -12.87 -5.89
N PRO A 29 13.89 -13.87 -6.00
CA PRO A 29 13.09 -14.08 -7.20
C PRO A 29 12.22 -12.88 -7.60
N ALA A 30 11.60 -12.19 -6.64
CA ALA A 30 10.79 -11.01 -6.91
C ALA A 30 11.62 -9.85 -7.48
N TRP A 31 12.80 -9.60 -6.92
CA TRP A 31 13.71 -8.57 -7.41
C TRP A 31 14.22 -8.91 -8.81
N ALA A 32 14.64 -10.16 -9.05
CA ALA A 32 15.06 -10.61 -10.38
C ALA A 32 13.95 -10.42 -11.42
N TYR A 33 12.70 -10.69 -11.05
CA TYR A 33 11.55 -10.43 -11.91
C TYR A 33 11.39 -8.93 -12.21
N VAL A 34 11.45 -8.07 -11.18
CA VAL A 34 11.40 -6.61 -11.34
C VAL A 34 12.49 -6.12 -12.31
N GLN A 35 13.72 -6.59 -12.15
CA GLN A 35 14.83 -6.26 -13.07
C GLN A 35 14.55 -6.67 -14.52
N SER A 36 13.80 -7.75 -14.74
CA SER A 36 13.48 -8.24 -16.08
C SER A 36 12.39 -7.46 -16.81
N VAL A 37 11.48 -6.81 -16.07
CA VAL A 37 10.27 -6.18 -16.66
C VAL A 37 10.26 -4.66 -16.53
N VAL A 38 10.97 -4.10 -15.55
CA VAL A 38 11.03 -2.66 -15.31
C VAL A 38 12.17 -2.03 -16.10
N PRO A 39 11.90 -1.02 -16.95
CA PRO A 39 12.95 -0.30 -17.65
C PRO A 39 13.99 0.33 -16.72
N LEU A 40 15.27 0.28 -17.13
CA LEU A 40 16.39 0.81 -16.36
C LEU A 40 16.22 2.28 -15.94
N LYS A 41 15.52 3.10 -16.73
CA LYS A 41 15.27 4.51 -16.37
C LYS A 41 14.49 4.66 -15.06
N PHE A 42 13.61 3.71 -14.73
CA PHE A 42 12.86 3.73 -13.48
C PHE A 42 13.66 3.11 -12.32
N LEU A 43 14.46 2.09 -12.61
CA LEU A 43 15.36 1.48 -11.61
C LEU A 43 16.51 2.42 -11.20
N ASN A 44 16.85 3.39 -12.03
CA ASN A 44 17.93 4.37 -11.79
C ASN A 44 17.43 5.70 -11.21
N ILE A 45 16.16 5.80 -10.83
CA ILE A 45 15.64 6.96 -10.10
C ILE A 45 16.44 7.11 -8.79
N LYS A 46 16.91 8.33 -8.51
CA LYS A 46 17.72 8.58 -7.30
C LYS A 46 16.88 8.45 -6.05
N VAL A 47 17.35 7.64 -5.10
CA VAL A 47 16.74 7.48 -3.78
C VAL A 47 16.67 8.83 -3.06
N SER A 48 15.51 9.16 -2.53
CA SER A 48 15.25 10.39 -1.78
C SER A 48 15.80 10.32 -0.36
N THR A 49 15.95 11.47 0.29
CA THR A 49 16.39 11.54 1.69
C THR A 49 15.18 11.69 2.61
N PHE A 50 15.08 10.89 3.67
CA PHE A 50 14.02 10.99 4.68
C PHE A 50 14.62 11.11 6.08
N ASP A 51 14.12 12.04 6.89
CA ASP A 51 14.54 12.21 8.28
C ASP A 51 13.56 11.50 9.22
N PRO A 52 13.93 10.34 9.79
CA PRO A 52 13.04 9.59 10.67
C PRO A 52 12.73 10.32 11.99
N LYS A 53 13.49 11.37 12.35
CA LYS A 53 13.19 12.19 13.54
C LYS A 53 12.06 13.17 13.30
N ASN A 54 11.78 13.49 12.03
CA ASN A 54 10.72 14.38 11.60
C ASN A 54 9.80 13.65 10.60
N PRO A 55 9.07 12.62 11.03
CA PRO A 55 8.32 11.74 10.13
C PRO A 55 7.15 12.43 9.40
N ASN A 56 6.77 13.63 9.84
CA ASN A 56 5.76 14.46 9.17
C ASN A 56 6.34 15.26 8.00
N ASP A 57 7.68 15.37 7.90
CA ASP A 57 8.32 16.05 6.80
C ASP A 57 8.37 15.12 5.58
N PRO A 58 7.99 15.60 4.38
CA PRO A 58 8.06 14.79 3.18
C PRO A 58 9.53 14.45 2.84
N PRO A 59 9.79 13.31 2.18
CA PRO A 59 11.12 13.01 1.67
C PRO A 59 11.64 14.14 0.77
N GLN A 60 12.93 14.44 0.89
CA GLN A 60 13.63 15.36 0.02
C GLN A 60 14.06 14.61 -1.25
N TYR A 61 13.47 14.98 -2.38
CA TYR A 61 13.74 14.38 -3.68
C TYR A 61 15.15 14.74 -4.17
N ASN A 62 15.91 13.71 -4.56
CA ASN A 62 17.27 13.85 -5.07
C ASN A 62 17.34 13.85 -6.61
N ASP A 63 16.18 13.78 -7.27
CA ASP A 63 15.99 13.85 -8.72
C ASP A 63 14.95 14.92 -9.08
N ASP A 64 14.76 15.19 -10.37
CA ASP A 64 13.70 16.08 -10.83
C ASP A 64 12.32 15.42 -10.59
N PRO A 65 11.52 15.93 -9.62
CA PRO A 65 10.27 15.30 -9.23
C PRO A 65 9.21 15.30 -10.34
N HIS A 66 9.31 16.22 -11.30
CA HIS A 66 8.42 16.27 -12.45
C HIS A 66 8.77 15.21 -13.47
N ALA A 67 10.07 15.01 -13.72
CA ALA A 67 10.55 13.98 -14.65
C ALA A 67 10.41 12.55 -14.09
N THR A 68 10.52 12.38 -12.77
CA THR A 68 10.37 11.08 -12.08
C THR A 68 8.95 10.81 -11.60
N CYS A 69 8.04 11.77 -11.78
CA CYS A 69 6.64 11.69 -11.39
C CYS A 69 6.39 11.42 -9.90
N TYR A 70 7.11 12.10 -9.00
CA TYR A 70 6.87 11.97 -7.56
C TYR A 70 5.59 12.70 -7.12
N TRP A 71 4.72 12.00 -6.39
CA TRP A 71 3.54 12.60 -5.77
C TRP A 71 3.93 13.57 -4.63
N PRO A 72 3.20 14.68 -4.36
CA PRO A 72 2.00 15.19 -5.02
C PRO A 72 2.29 16.23 -6.13
N LEU A 73 3.52 16.31 -6.64
CA LEU A 73 3.91 17.42 -7.51
C LEU A 73 3.22 17.29 -8.87
N VAL A 74 2.13 18.04 -9.02
CA VAL A 74 1.48 18.29 -10.31
C VAL A 74 2.48 19.06 -11.18
N ASN A 75 2.73 18.57 -12.39
CA ASN A 75 3.55 19.28 -13.35
C ASN A 75 2.88 20.63 -13.70
N SER A 76 3.70 21.65 -13.99
CA SER A 76 3.19 22.97 -14.40
C SER A 76 2.38 22.94 -15.71
N ASP A 77 2.39 21.82 -16.43
CA ASP A 77 1.59 21.53 -17.62
C ASP A 77 0.33 20.68 -17.32
N GLU A 78 -0.05 20.54 -16.04
CA GLU A 78 -1.16 19.70 -15.56
C GLU A 78 -1.02 18.20 -15.88
N SER A 79 0.12 17.73 -16.40
CA SER A 79 0.33 16.29 -16.56
C SER A 79 0.46 15.64 -15.18
N SER A 80 -0.61 14.99 -14.75
CA SER A 80 -0.66 14.28 -13.49
C SER A 80 0.22 13.03 -13.56
N CYS A 81 1.23 12.98 -12.70
CA CYS A 81 1.82 11.75 -12.19
C CYS A 81 0.67 10.79 -11.83
N GLY A 82 0.72 9.56 -12.35
CA GLY A 82 -0.39 8.59 -12.26
C GLY A 82 -1.16 8.35 -13.55
N SER A 83 -0.74 8.93 -14.69
CA SER A 83 -1.26 8.55 -16.01
C SER A 83 -0.64 7.23 -16.51
N ALA A 84 -1.37 6.50 -17.34
CA ALA A 84 -0.86 5.28 -17.95
C ALA A 84 0.36 5.57 -18.84
N THR A 85 1.35 4.69 -18.78
CA THR A 85 2.52 4.71 -19.67
C THR A 85 2.53 3.44 -20.53
N THR A 86 3.49 3.35 -21.45
CA THR A 86 3.72 2.10 -22.18
C THR A 86 4.22 0.94 -21.29
N TYR A 87 4.59 1.21 -20.03
CA TYR A 87 5.19 0.24 -19.11
C TYR A 87 4.28 -0.13 -17.94
N PHE A 88 3.35 0.75 -17.54
CA PHE A 88 2.46 0.54 -16.40
C PHE A 88 1.13 1.29 -16.60
N PRO A 89 0.01 0.77 -16.04
CA PRO A 89 -1.28 1.42 -16.10
C PRO A 89 -1.31 2.73 -15.29
N ALA A 90 -2.39 3.49 -15.46
CA ALA A 90 -2.66 4.67 -14.66
C ALA A 90 -2.97 4.27 -13.20
N ASP A 91 -2.69 5.20 -12.28
CA ASP A 91 -3.13 5.10 -10.90
C ASP A 91 -4.65 5.10 -10.83
N ILE A 92 -5.19 4.24 -9.97
CA ILE A 92 -6.64 4.13 -9.78
C ILE A 92 -7.07 5.19 -8.77
N THR A 93 -7.67 6.26 -9.27
CA THR A 93 -8.17 7.39 -8.47
C THR A 93 -9.69 7.53 -8.49
N ASN A 94 -10.39 6.71 -9.25
CA ASN A 94 -11.85 6.77 -9.37
C ASN A 94 -12.45 5.36 -9.45
N CYS A 95 -13.67 5.20 -8.90
CA CYS A 95 -14.46 4.01 -9.13
C CYS A 95 -14.91 3.97 -10.60
N PRO A 96 -14.86 2.80 -11.28
CA PRO A 96 -15.21 2.70 -12.70
C PRO A 96 -16.71 2.88 -12.94
N GLU A 97 -17.54 2.58 -11.94
CA GLU A 97 -19.00 2.69 -12.02
C GLU A 97 -19.50 4.03 -11.47
N ALA A 98 -20.47 4.62 -12.16
CA ALA A 98 -21.10 5.87 -11.73
C ALA A 98 -21.84 5.69 -10.39
N ASN A 99 -21.72 6.68 -9.52
CA ASN A 99 -22.32 6.69 -8.17
C ASN A 99 -21.83 5.56 -7.23
N THR A 100 -20.65 4.99 -7.50
CA THR A 100 -19.99 4.00 -6.63
C THR A 100 -18.87 4.64 -5.83
N TRP A 101 -18.77 4.30 -4.55
CA TRP A 101 -17.69 4.77 -3.66
C TRP A 101 -16.84 3.58 -3.20
N GLY A 102 -15.52 3.71 -3.31
CA GLY A 102 -14.55 2.78 -2.75
C GLY A 102 -14.13 3.26 -1.37
N LEU A 103 -14.69 2.67 -0.32
CA LEU A 103 -14.29 2.98 1.05
C LEU A 103 -13.01 2.23 1.41
N THR A 104 -11.98 2.97 1.81
CA THR A 104 -10.69 2.38 2.20
C THR A 104 -10.22 2.90 3.55
N TYR A 105 -9.39 2.11 4.21
CA TYR A 105 -8.68 2.48 5.43
C TYR A 105 -7.24 2.00 5.33
N ASP A 106 -6.30 2.88 5.67
CA ASP A 106 -4.88 2.62 5.60
C ASP A 106 -4.32 2.40 7.02
N ASP A 107 -3.06 1.99 7.10
CA ASP A 107 -2.27 1.87 8.34
C ASP A 107 -2.70 0.80 9.35
N GLY A 108 -3.80 0.10 9.08
CA GLY A 108 -4.27 -1.02 9.90
C GLY A 108 -3.43 -2.30 9.75
N PRO A 109 -3.72 -3.33 10.56
CA PRO A 109 -4.71 -3.35 11.63
C PRO A 109 -4.14 -2.77 12.93
N THR A 110 -4.99 -2.09 13.69
CA THR A 110 -4.67 -1.57 15.03
C THR A 110 -5.72 -2.03 16.03
N VAL A 111 -5.30 -2.17 17.30
CA VAL A 111 -6.17 -2.42 18.45
C VAL A 111 -5.79 -1.43 19.54
N ASN A 112 -6.77 -0.63 19.97
CA ASN A 112 -6.59 0.43 20.96
C ASN A 112 -7.78 0.43 21.93
N VAL A 113 -7.59 -0.19 23.09
CA VAL A 113 -8.63 -0.32 24.11
C VAL A 113 -8.46 0.73 25.20
N VAL A 114 -9.44 1.64 25.30
CA VAL A 114 -9.53 2.66 26.35
C VAL A 114 -10.73 2.33 27.24
N ASN A 115 -10.50 2.14 28.55
CA ASN A 115 -11.53 1.78 29.53
C ASN A 115 -12.37 0.54 29.13
N GLY A 116 -11.73 -0.45 28.49
CA GLY A 116 -12.40 -1.67 28.04
C GLY A 116 -13.17 -1.54 26.72
N VAL A 117 -13.04 -0.43 26.01
CA VAL A 117 -13.70 -0.17 24.73
C VAL A 117 -12.66 0.12 23.65
N ASN A 118 -12.82 -0.47 22.47
CA ASN A 118 -11.99 -0.17 21.30
C ASN A 118 -12.29 1.24 20.78
N VAL A 119 -11.26 2.05 20.53
CA VAL A 119 -11.38 3.46 20.11
C VAL A 119 -10.41 3.79 18.98
N GLY A 120 -10.93 4.27 17.86
CA GLY A 120 -10.16 4.74 16.71
C GLY A 120 -9.35 3.65 16.02
N ASP A 121 -9.79 2.39 16.12
CA ASP A 121 -9.02 1.23 15.69
C ASP A 121 -9.80 0.33 14.71
N THR A 122 -9.17 -0.76 14.28
CA THR A 122 -9.76 -1.67 13.30
C THR A 122 -11.03 -2.34 13.82
N VAL A 123 -11.15 -2.57 15.12
CA VAL A 123 -12.32 -3.23 15.72
C VAL A 123 -13.52 -2.28 15.72
N GLU A 124 -13.33 -1.04 16.14
CA GLU A 124 -14.38 -0.02 16.14
C GLU A 124 -14.83 0.31 14.71
N ILE A 125 -13.89 0.49 13.78
CA ILE A 125 -14.20 0.75 12.37
C ILE A 125 -15.11 -0.36 11.81
N ARG A 126 -14.75 -1.64 11.96
CA ARG A 126 -15.58 -2.74 11.45
C ARG A 126 -16.96 -2.79 12.08
N LYS A 127 -17.07 -2.51 13.38
CA LYS A 127 -18.37 -2.43 14.07
C LYS A 127 -19.28 -1.39 13.41
N HIS A 128 -18.75 -0.22 13.05
CA HIS A 128 -19.52 0.79 12.33
C HIS A 128 -19.87 0.37 10.91
N LEU A 129 -18.93 -0.23 10.19
CA LEU A 129 -19.17 -0.74 8.84
C LEU A 129 -20.25 -1.84 8.84
N ASP A 130 -20.30 -2.70 9.86
CA ASP A 130 -21.34 -3.72 10.01
C ASP A 130 -22.71 -3.13 10.32
N ALA A 131 -22.78 -2.09 11.18
CA ALA A 131 -24.02 -1.38 11.44
C ALA A 131 -24.59 -0.71 10.17
N LEU A 132 -23.71 -0.35 9.23
CA LEU A 132 -24.08 0.21 7.92
C LEU A 132 -24.28 -0.85 6.84
N GLY A 133 -23.94 -2.12 7.09
CA GLY A 133 -24.01 -3.19 6.10
C GLY A 133 -23.02 -3.03 4.93
N VAL A 134 -21.90 -2.32 5.13
CA VAL A 134 -20.91 -2.02 4.08
C VAL A 134 -19.58 -2.74 4.33
N LYS A 135 -18.82 -2.96 3.25
CA LYS A 135 -17.45 -3.49 3.27
C LYS A 135 -16.46 -2.41 2.88
N ALA A 136 -15.20 -2.61 3.24
CA ALA A 136 -14.12 -1.70 2.89
C ALA A 136 -12.93 -2.46 2.28
N THR A 137 -12.01 -1.70 1.69
CA THR A 137 -10.65 -2.19 1.40
C THR A 137 -9.71 -1.72 2.49
N LEU A 138 -8.98 -2.64 3.11
CA LEU A 138 -8.04 -2.35 4.18
C LEU A 138 -6.62 -2.47 3.63
N PHE A 139 -5.90 -1.35 3.59
CA PHE A 139 -4.50 -1.28 3.20
C PHE A 139 -3.64 -1.56 4.43
N ILE A 140 -3.03 -2.74 4.46
CA ILE A 140 -2.40 -3.33 5.63
C ILE A 140 -0.91 -3.02 5.68
N VAL A 141 -0.47 -2.44 6.80
CA VAL A 141 0.95 -2.37 7.16
C VAL A 141 1.36 -3.70 7.78
N GLY A 142 2.35 -4.36 7.17
CA GLY A 142 2.75 -5.72 7.53
C GLY A 142 3.20 -5.86 9.00
N SER A 143 3.95 -4.89 9.54
CA SER A 143 4.36 -4.91 10.95
C SER A 143 3.16 -4.83 11.91
N ASN A 144 2.13 -4.07 11.55
CA ASN A 144 0.92 -3.95 12.37
C ASN A 144 0.08 -5.25 12.32
N ALA A 145 0.09 -5.93 11.17
CA ALA A 145 -0.54 -7.23 11.00
C ALA A 145 0.17 -8.33 11.78
N LEU A 146 1.50 -8.24 11.93
CA LEU A 146 2.27 -9.15 12.78
C LEU A 146 1.81 -9.10 14.24
N ASP A 147 1.49 -7.91 14.75
CA ASP A 147 1.02 -7.70 16.12
C ASP A 147 -0.46 -8.10 16.30
N ASN A 148 -1.28 -7.96 15.26
CA ASN A 148 -2.73 -8.18 15.30
C ASN A 148 -3.25 -9.11 14.18
N PRO A 149 -2.74 -10.36 14.06
CA PRO A 149 -3.07 -11.24 12.94
C PRO A 149 -4.54 -11.71 12.94
N ASP A 150 -5.14 -11.83 14.12
CA ASP A 150 -6.55 -12.18 14.29
C ASP A 150 -7.49 -11.12 13.68
N GLN A 151 -7.05 -9.86 13.67
CA GLN A 151 -7.79 -8.77 13.05
C GLN A 151 -7.82 -8.91 11.53
N ILE A 152 -6.72 -9.36 10.90
CA ILE A 152 -6.69 -9.68 9.46
C ILE A 152 -7.67 -10.80 9.15
N VAL A 153 -7.63 -11.90 9.90
CA VAL A 153 -8.53 -13.05 9.70
C VAL A 153 -9.99 -12.62 9.84
N THR A 154 -10.29 -11.81 10.85
CA THR A 154 -11.66 -11.33 11.09
C THR A 154 -12.14 -10.43 9.94
N SER A 155 -11.33 -9.47 9.47
CA SER A 155 -11.69 -8.61 8.34
C SER A 155 -11.87 -9.40 7.04
N PHE A 156 -10.99 -10.36 6.77
CA PHE A 156 -11.08 -11.22 5.60
C PHE A 156 -12.35 -12.08 5.63
N ASN A 157 -12.65 -12.73 6.76
CA ASN A 157 -13.87 -13.54 6.92
C ASN A 157 -15.16 -12.70 6.87
N ARG A 158 -15.07 -11.43 7.27
CA ARG A 158 -16.15 -10.44 7.13
C ARG A 158 -16.40 -10.04 5.67
N GLY A 159 -15.48 -10.34 4.75
CA GLY A 159 -15.58 -10.01 3.34
C GLY A 159 -15.03 -8.64 2.97
N ASP A 160 -14.21 -8.03 3.84
CA ASP A 160 -13.42 -6.85 3.45
C ASP A 160 -12.32 -7.27 2.47
N GLN A 161 -11.93 -6.36 1.58
CA GLN A 161 -10.76 -6.55 0.74
C GLN A 161 -9.51 -6.24 1.55
N ILE A 162 -8.48 -7.07 1.42
CA ILE A 162 -7.20 -6.90 2.11
C ILE A 162 -6.15 -6.57 1.06
N ALA A 163 -5.47 -5.44 1.23
CA ALA A 163 -4.47 -4.93 0.31
C ALA A 163 -3.15 -4.63 1.05
N VAL A 164 -2.05 -4.56 0.31
CA VAL A 164 -0.72 -4.31 0.86
C VAL A 164 -0.48 -2.81 1.00
N HIS A 165 0.03 -2.37 2.16
CA HIS A 165 0.45 -1.01 2.43
C HIS A 165 1.87 -0.96 2.98
N THR A 166 2.79 -1.67 2.32
CA THR A 166 4.18 -1.88 2.76
C THR A 166 4.31 -2.67 4.07
N TRP A 167 5.54 -2.92 4.52
CA TRP A 167 5.83 -3.65 5.76
C TRP A 167 5.97 -2.70 6.93
N THR A 168 6.73 -1.61 6.76
CA THR A 168 7.10 -0.66 7.83
C THR A 168 6.42 0.69 7.72
N HIS A 169 5.65 0.95 6.66
CA HIS A 169 5.06 2.27 6.37
C HIS A 169 6.11 3.38 6.21
N HIS A 170 7.29 3.03 5.69
CA HIS A 170 8.34 3.99 5.41
C HIS A 170 8.20 4.54 3.97
N PRO A 171 8.51 5.84 3.72
CA PRO A 171 8.33 6.43 2.40
C PRO A 171 9.14 5.69 1.33
N MET A 172 8.45 5.05 0.37
CA MET A 172 9.12 4.20 -0.62
C MET A 172 10.11 4.98 -1.52
N THR A 173 9.91 6.28 -1.72
CA THR A 173 10.83 7.12 -2.52
C THR A 173 12.20 7.28 -1.87
N SER A 174 12.33 7.06 -0.55
CA SER A 174 13.59 7.08 0.19
C SER A 174 14.21 5.69 0.41
N MET A 175 13.79 4.69 -0.36
CA MET A 175 14.31 3.33 -0.31
C MET A 175 15.01 2.91 -1.60
N THR A 176 15.92 1.94 -1.51
CA THR A 176 16.45 1.26 -2.71
C THR A 176 15.38 0.35 -3.33
N ASN A 177 15.54 -0.01 -4.61
CA ASN A 177 14.60 -0.90 -5.29
C ASN A 177 14.43 -2.25 -4.55
N GLU A 178 15.52 -2.81 -4.03
CA GLU A 178 15.49 -4.07 -3.25
C GLU A 178 14.70 -3.91 -1.95
N GLN A 179 14.84 -2.77 -1.28
CA GLN A 179 14.08 -2.45 -0.07
C GLN A 179 12.58 -2.30 -0.39
N ILE A 180 12.21 -1.63 -1.49
CA ILE A 180 10.82 -1.53 -1.94
C ILE A 180 10.24 -2.93 -2.22
N VAL A 181 10.99 -3.80 -2.90
CA VAL A 181 10.54 -5.18 -3.12
C VAL A 181 10.35 -5.92 -1.80
N ALA A 182 11.25 -5.74 -0.83
CA ALA A 182 11.13 -6.34 0.49
C ALA A 182 9.89 -5.83 1.25
N GLU A 183 9.62 -4.52 1.25
CA GLU A 183 8.44 -3.91 1.87
C GLU A 183 7.13 -4.51 1.36
N ILE A 184 7.01 -4.75 0.05
CA ILE A 184 5.82 -5.37 -0.53
C ILE A 184 5.78 -6.88 -0.23
N LYS A 185 6.88 -7.58 -0.48
CA LYS A 185 6.91 -9.06 -0.41
C LYS A 185 6.81 -9.58 1.02
N TYR A 186 7.33 -8.88 2.03
CA TYR A 186 7.13 -9.27 3.43
C TYR A 186 5.65 -9.22 3.81
N THR A 187 4.95 -8.16 3.43
CA THR A 187 3.52 -8.02 3.74
C THR A 187 2.69 -9.07 3.00
N GLU A 188 2.93 -9.29 1.70
CA GLU A 188 2.26 -10.35 0.93
C GLU A 188 2.46 -11.74 1.56
N ALA A 189 3.71 -12.10 1.92
CA ALA A 189 4.00 -13.40 2.51
C ALA A 189 3.30 -13.60 3.86
N PHE A 190 3.27 -12.55 4.69
CA PHE A 190 2.59 -12.61 5.98
C PHE A 190 1.07 -12.73 5.81
N LEU A 191 0.46 -11.95 4.92
CA LEU A 191 -0.96 -12.04 4.61
C LEU A 191 -1.31 -13.42 4.06
N TYR A 192 -0.54 -13.93 3.09
CA TYR A 192 -0.76 -15.27 2.54
C TYR A 192 -0.66 -16.37 3.61
N LYS A 193 0.31 -16.28 4.52
CA LYS A 193 0.42 -17.20 5.67
C LYS A 193 -0.80 -17.11 6.60
N THR A 194 -1.41 -15.93 6.73
CA THR A 194 -2.48 -15.65 7.69
C THR A 194 -3.86 -16.02 7.17
N ILE A 195 -4.15 -15.74 5.89
CA ILE A 195 -5.49 -15.92 5.27
C ILE A 195 -5.49 -16.81 4.02
N GLY A 196 -4.33 -17.31 3.59
CA GLY A 196 -4.20 -18.24 2.46
C GLY A 196 -4.40 -17.59 1.09
N LYS A 197 -4.35 -16.25 1.02
CA LYS A 197 -4.51 -15.45 -0.21
C LYS A 197 -3.63 -14.21 -0.16
#